data_AF-A0A2W7K4M2-F1
#
_entry.id   AF-A0A2W7K4M2-F1
#
_cell.length_a   1.000
_cell.length_b   1.000
_cell.length_c   1.000
_cell.angle_alpha   90.00
_cell.angle_beta   90.00
_cell.angle_gamma   90.00
#
_symmetry.space_group_name_H-M   'P 1'
#
loop_
_entity.id
_entity.type
_entity.pdbx_description
1 polymer ?
#
loop_
_entity_poly.entity_id
_entity_poly.type
_entity_poly.pdbx_seq_one_letter_code
_entity_poly.pdbx_strand_id
1 'polypeptide(L)'
;MTTEIIQDQLANQIANHNKTWGNLLAETELGNTASSYWDVTLNFNDIIINNTKKSFKFKNAAFTFDVNSGISYGDEHHLFTKKVSGSGTYFETNNKTIQLQTLILD
;
A
#
# COMPACT_ATOMS: atom_id res chain seq x y z
N MET A 1 5.75 1.52 -23.06
CA MET A 1 5.33 0.39 -22.19
C MET A 1 3.82 0.21 -22.33
N THR A 2 3.24 -0.96 -22.10
CA THR A 2 1.76 -1.09 -22.05
C THR A 2 1.24 -0.62 -20.71
N THR A 3 -0.03 -0.18 -20.66
CA THR A 3 -0.68 0.23 -19.41
C THR A 3 -0.68 -0.89 -18.36
N GLU A 4 -0.93 -2.13 -18.77
CA GLU A 4 -0.95 -3.30 -17.88
C GLU A 4 0.40 -3.54 -17.20
N ILE A 5 1.52 -3.41 -17.94
CA ILE A 5 2.86 -3.55 -17.35
C ILE A 5 3.14 -2.44 -16.33
N ILE A 6 2.68 -1.21 -16.60
CA ILE A 6 2.81 -0.08 -15.65
C ILE A 6 1.98 -0.35 -14.40
N GLN A 7 0.74 -0.82 -14.55
CA GLN A 7 -0.15 -1.13 -13.44
C GLN A 7 0.41 -2.25 -12.56
N ASP A 8 0.92 -3.32 -13.16
CA ASP A 8 1.54 -4.43 -12.42
C ASP A 8 2.77 -3.98 -11.63
N GLN A 9 3.68 -3.23 -12.26
CA GLN A 9 4.85 -2.69 -11.58
C GLN A 9 4.48 -1.68 -10.48
N LEU A 10 3.45 -0.86 -10.68
CA LEU A 10 2.96 0.05 -9.64
C LEU A 10 2.32 -0.71 -8.49
N ALA A 11 1.51 -1.73 -8.76
CA ALA A 11 0.86 -2.52 -7.71
C ALA A 11 1.90 -3.11 -6.75
N ASN A 12 2.96 -3.69 -7.30
CA ASN A 12 4.06 -4.23 -6.52
C ASN A 12 4.81 -3.13 -5.73
N GLN A 13 5.13 -2.00 -6.37
CA GLN A 13 5.87 -0.90 -5.69
C GLN A 13 5.03 -0.20 -4.61
N ILE A 14 3.73 -0.02 -4.84
CA ILE A 14 2.80 0.56 -3.87
C ILE A 14 2.66 -0.37 -2.67
N ALA A 15 2.41 -1.66 -2.88
CA ALA A 15 2.28 -2.65 -1.80
C ALA A 15 3.52 -2.70 -0.90
N ASN A 16 4.71 -2.62 -1.50
CA ASN A 16 6.00 -2.67 -0.79
C ASN A 16 6.52 -1.30 -0.32
N HIS A 17 5.72 -0.23 -0.38
CA HIS A 17 6.14 1.10 0.06
C HIS A 17 6.06 1.23 1.60
N ASN A 18 6.97 0.53 2.29
CA ASN A 18 7.00 0.35 3.75
C ASN A 18 6.85 1.64 4.55
N LYS A 19 7.47 2.74 4.09
CA LYS A 19 7.39 4.02 4.78
C LYS A 19 5.95 4.56 4.85
N THR A 20 5.19 4.43 3.76
CA THR A 20 3.83 4.97 3.70
C THR A 20 2.87 4.15 4.56
N TRP A 21 2.93 2.82 4.44
CA TRP A 21 2.05 1.93 5.20
C TRP A 21 2.41 1.89 6.69
N GLY A 22 3.70 1.94 7.02
CA GLY A 22 4.17 2.08 8.40
C GLY A 22 3.70 3.38 9.05
N ASN A 23 3.71 4.50 8.32
CA ASN A 23 3.14 5.75 8.82
C ASN A 23 1.63 5.64 9.06
N LEU A 24 0.88 5.05 8.11
CA LEU A 24 -0.56 4.81 8.28
C LEU A 24 -0.86 3.93 9.50
N LEU A 25 -0.04 2.89 9.73
CA LEU A 25 -0.16 2.03 10.89
C LEU A 25 0.05 2.81 12.20
N ALA A 26 1.08 3.66 12.25
CA ALA A 26 1.38 4.50 13.40
C ALA A 26 0.25 5.50 13.71
N GLU A 27 -0.38 6.07 12.67
CA GLU A 27 -1.55 6.96 12.79
C GLU A 27 -2.82 6.24 13.26
N THR A 28 -2.85 4.90 13.21
CA THR A 28 -4.00 4.12 13.72
C THR A 28 -4.05 4.08 15.26
N GLU A 29 -3.08 4.70 15.95
CA GLU A 29 -3.04 4.90 17.41
C GLU A 29 -3.29 3.61 18.23
N LEU A 30 -2.71 2.49 17.79
CA LEU A 30 -2.91 1.18 18.42
C LEU A 30 -2.36 1.08 19.87
N GLY A 31 -1.66 2.09 20.37
CA GLY A 31 -1.14 2.14 21.74
C GLY A 31 -0.31 0.90 22.11
N ASN A 32 -0.63 0.27 23.24
CA ASN A 32 0.04 -0.96 23.71
C ASN A 32 -0.32 -2.22 22.91
N THR A 33 -1.23 -2.12 21.92
CA THR A 33 -1.65 -3.23 21.05
C THR A 33 -0.95 -3.20 19.69
N ALA A 34 0.23 -2.56 19.65
CA ALA A 34 1.02 -2.33 18.45
C ALA A 34 1.14 -3.62 17.61
N SER A 35 0.84 -3.46 16.32
CA SER A 35 0.90 -4.53 15.33
C SER A 35 2.33 -5.06 15.20
N SER A 36 2.44 -6.39 15.17
CA SER A 36 3.69 -7.11 14.91
C SER A 36 3.84 -7.52 13.44
N TYR A 37 2.74 -7.44 12.68
CA TYR A 37 2.63 -7.86 11.29
C TYR A 37 1.64 -6.98 10.52
N TRP A 38 2.07 -6.53 9.33
CA TRP A 38 1.17 -5.92 8.36
C TRP A 38 1.52 -6.36 6.94
N ASP A 39 0.53 -6.33 6.06
CA ASP A 39 0.63 -6.65 4.64
C ASP A 39 -0.30 -5.75 3.81
N VAL A 40 0.06 -5.55 2.54
CA VAL A 40 -0.72 -4.77 1.59
C VAL A 40 -0.88 -5.56 0.30
N THR A 41 -2.13 -5.74 -0.10
CA THR A 41 -2.45 -6.28 -1.42
C THR A 41 -3.17 -5.22 -2.26
N LEU A 42 -2.77 -5.08 -3.52
CA LEU A 42 -3.38 -4.16 -4.47
C LEU A 42 -3.51 -4.85 -5.82
N ASN A 43 -4.73 -4.91 -6.35
CA ASN A 43 -4.98 -5.43 -7.69
C ASN A 43 -4.57 -4.37 -8.72
N PHE A 44 -3.77 -4.75 -9.72
CA PHE A 44 -3.33 -3.83 -10.77
C PHE A 44 -4.52 -3.22 -11.55
N ASN A 45 -5.66 -3.92 -11.63
CA ASN A 45 -6.89 -3.42 -12.26
C ASN A 45 -7.54 -2.26 -11.49
N ASP A 46 -7.21 -2.11 -10.21
CA ASP A 46 -7.68 -0.99 -9.39
C ASP A 46 -6.80 0.26 -9.54
N ILE A 47 -5.81 0.25 -10.44
CA ILE A 47 -4.92 1.37 -10.72
C ILE A 47 -5.32 2.02 -12.06
N ILE A 48 -5.60 3.33 -12.04
CA ILE A 48 -5.86 4.14 -13.23
C ILE A 48 -4.62 4.96 -13.56
N ILE A 49 -4.11 4.81 -14.78
CA ILE A 49 -2.89 5.47 -15.24
C ILE A 49 -3.22 6.72 -16.07
N ASN A 50 -2.51 7.82 -15.80
CA ASN A 50 -2.40 8.97 -16.67
C ASN A 50 -1.00 9.01 -17.30
N ASN A 51 -0.89 8.47 -18.52
CA ASN A 51 0.38 8.36 -19.24
C ASN A 51 0.99 9.72 -19.62
N THR A 52 0.16 10.75 -19.83
CA THR A 52 0.62 12.10 -20.19
C THR A 52 1.29 12.79 -19.01
N LYS A 53 0.69 12.68 -17.83
CA LYS A 53 1.19 13.31 -16.60
C LYS A 53 2.15 12.41 -15.80
N LYS A 54 2.33 11.16 -16.24
CA LYS A 54 3.08 10.12 -15.50
C LYS A 54 2.59 10.01 -14.05
N SER A 55 1.27 9.98 -13.91
CA SER A 55 0.60 9.90 -12.62
C SER A 55 -0.40 8.74 -12.59
N PHE A 56 -0.81 8.35 -11.40
CA PHE A 56 -1.78 7.30 -11.18
C PHE A 56 -2.72 7.64 -10.03
N LYS A 57 -3.86 6.94 -10.03
CA LYS A 57 -4.73 6.80 -8.86
C LYS A 57 -4.98 5.32 -8.65
N PHE A 58 -5.06 4.87 -7.41
CA PHE A 58 -5.48 3.51 -7.09
C PHE A 58 -6.61 3.52 -6.07
N LYS A 59 -7.37 2.43 -6.03
CA LYS A 59 -8.43 2.22 -5.05
C LYS A 59 -8.32 0.83 -4.44
N ASN A 60 -9.00 0.64 -3.31
CA ASN A 60 -9.19 -0.69 -2.71
C ASN A 60 -7.91 -1.48 -2.39
N ALA A 61 -6.78 -0.82 -2.11
CA ALA A 61 -5.64 -1.53 -1.53
C ALA A 61 -6.07 -2.09 -0.18
N ALA A 62 -5.93 -3.40 0.03
CA ALA A 62 -6.26 -4.05 1.28
C ALA A 62 -5.03 -4.00 2.19
N PHE A 63 -5.02 -3.05 3.12
CA PHE A 63 -4.02 -2.95 4.17
C PHE A 63 -4.48 -3.79 5.36
N THR A 64 -3.81 -4.91 5.58
CA THR A 64 -4.14 -5.84 6.66
C THR A 64 -3.07 -5.79 7.73
N PHE A 65 -3.45 -5.69 8.99
CA PHE A 65 -2.52 -5.67 10.12
C PHE A 65 -3.13 -6.41 11.31
N ASP A 66 -2.27 -6.98 12.14
CA ASP A 66 -2.67 -7.58 13.40
C ASP A 66 -2.82 -6.53 14.52
N VAL A 67 -3.68 -6.81 15.49
CA VAL A 67 -3.77 -6.04 16.73
C VAL A 67 -3.67 -7.03 17.89
N ASN A 68 -2.75 -6.74 18.81
CA ASN A 68 -2.50 -7.57 19.97
C ASN A 68 -3.44 -7.18 21.11
N SER A 69 -4.55 -7.90 21.28
CA SER A 69 -5.48 -7.68 22.40
C SER A 69 -5.25 -8.72 23.50
N GLY A 70 -4.18 -8.58 24.29
CA GLY A 70 -3.91 -9.51 25.39
C GLY A 70 -3.10 -8.87 26.52
N ILE A 71 -3.64 -8.90 27.74
CA ILE A 71 -2.92 -8.55 28.99
C ILE A 71 -2.52 -9.80 29.79
N SER A 72 -2.78 -11.00 29.27
CA SER A 72 -2.53 -12.27 29.94
C SER A 72 -2.21 -13.39 28.97
N TYR A 73 -1.19 -14.19 29.32
CA TYR A 73 -0.70 -15.39 28.64
C TYR A 73 -1.78 -16.16 27.85
N GLY A 74 -1.87 -15.86 26.54
CA GLY A 74 -2.83 -16.44 25.61
C GLY A 74 -3.21 -15.48 24.50
N ASP A 75 -2.23 -14.82 23.87
CA ASP A 75 -2.40 -13.66 23.00
C ASP A 75 -3.33 -13.97 21.80
N GLU A 76 -4.53 -13.38 21.82
CA GLU A 76 -5.43 -13.39 20.67
C GLU A 76 -4.96 -12.32 19.68
N HIS A 77 -4.50 -12.75 18.50
CA HIS A 77 -4.19 -11.88 17.37
C HIS A 77 -5.42 -11.73 16.49
N HIS A 78 -5.93 -10.50 16.37
CA HIS A 78 -7.00 -10.20 15.44
C HIS A 78 -6.45 -9.48 14.22
N LEU A 79 -6.77 -9.98 13.02
CA LEU A 79 -6.44 -9.32 11.77
C LEU A 79 -7.53 -8.32 11.40
N PHE A 80 -7.11 -7.09 11.13
CA PHE A 80 -7.96 -6.02 10.64
C PHE A 80 -7.53 -5.66 9.22
N THR A 81 -8.51 -5.48 8.33
CA THR A 81 -8.25 -5.03 6.95
C THR A 81 -8.93 -3.69 6.71
N LYS A 82 -8.14 -2.68 6.36
CA LYS A 82 -8.61 -1.37 5.90
C LYS A 82 -8.46 -1.28 4.39
N LYS A 83 -9.51 -0.85 3.70
CA LYS A 83 -9.41 -0.48 2.28
C LYS A 83 -8.88 0.93 2.17
N VAL A 84 -7.78 1.10 1.43
CA VAL A 84 -7.09 2.36 1.26
C VAL A 84 -7.03 2.71 -0.22
N SER A 85 -7.22 3.99 -0.53
CA SER A 85 -7.06 4.54 -1.87
C SER A 85 -5.96 5.59 -1.84
N GLY A 86 -5.52 6.02 -3.01
CA GLY A 86 -4.50 7.06 -3.07
C GLY A 86 -4.08 7.37 -4.48
N SER A 87 -3.03 8.18 -4.57
CA SER A 87 -2.51 8.67 -5.84
C SER A 87 -1.03 8.96 -5.76
N GLY A 88 -0.43 9.18 -6.93
CA GLY A 88 1.00 9.43 -6.99
C GLY A 88 1.51 9.64 -8.40
N THR A 89 2.84 9.67 -8.49
CA THR A 89 3.60 9.85 -9.73
C THR A 89 4.66 8.78 -9.88
N TYR A 90 5.04 8.50 -11.11
CA TYR A 90 6.11 7.59 -11.46
C TYR A 90 6.95 8.18 -12.59
N PHE A 91 8.12 7.61 -12.85
CA PHE A 91 8.83 7.84 -14.10
C PHE A 91 9.17 6.51 -14.77
N GLU A 92 9.25 6.53 -16.11
CA GLU A 92 9.75 5.40 -16.89
C GLU A 92 11.26 5.48 -16.99
N THR A 93 11.94 4.37 -16.69
CA THR A 93 13.38 4.22 -16.91
C THR A 93 13.64 3.71 -18.35
N ASN A 94 14.90 3.81 -18.78
CA ASN A 94 15.33 3.34 -20.11
C ASN A 94 15.12 1.82 -20.31
N ASN A 95 14.97 1.04 -19.24
CA ASN A 95 14.90 -0.43 -19.29
C ASN A 95 13.46 -0.98 -19.29
N LYS A 96 12.48 -0.17 -19.70
CA LYS A 96 11.05 -0.54 -19.62
C LYS A 96 10.63 -0.93 -18.19
N THR A 97 11.25 -0.32 -17.19
CA THR A 97 10.76 -0.34 -15.81
C THR A 97 10.21 1.03 -15.45
N ILE A 98 9.35 1.09 -14.46
CA ILE A 98 8.95 2.33 -13.83
C ILE A 98 9.48 2.41 -12.41
N GLN A 99 9.64 3.62 -11.92
CA GLN A 99 9.96 3.87 -10.52
C GLN A 99 8.93 4.82 -9.93
N LEU A 100 8.30 4.37 -8.85
CA LEU A 100 7.43 5.17 -7.99
C LEU A 100 8.19 6.38 -7.46
N GLN A 101 7.59 7.56 -7.55
CA GLN A 101 8.18 8.82 -7.08
C GLN A 101 7.45 9.39 -5.88
N THR A 102 6.13 9.43 -5.99
CA THR A 102 5.28 9.91 -4.91
C THR A 102 4.15 8.92 -4.70
N LEU A 103 3.79 8.74 -3.44
CA LEU A 103 2.65 7.95 -3.02
C LEU A 103 1.98 8.70 -1.86
N ILE A 104 0.73 9.09 -2.09
CA ILE A 104 -0.11 9.82 -1.14
C ILE A 104 -1.37 8.99 -0.95
N LEU A 105 -1.67 8.65 0.29
CA LEU A 105 -2.91 7.94 0.66
C LEU A 105 -4.03 8.97 0.86
N ASP A 106 -5.26 8.58 0.51
CA ASP A 106 -6.48 9.37 0.70
C ASP A 106 -7.09 9.17 2.09
#